data_AF-A0A838VAM5-F1
#
_entry.id   AF-A0A838VAM5-F1
#
_cell.length_a   1.000
_cell.length_b   1.000
_cell.length_c   1.000
_cell.angle_alpha   90.00
_cell.angle_beta   90.00
_cell.angle_gamma   90.00
#
_symmetry.space_group_name_H-M   'P 1'
#
loop_
_entity.id
_entity.type
_entity.pdbx_description
1 polymer ?
#
loop_
_entity_poly.entity_id
_entity_poly.type
_entity_poly.pdbx_seq_one_letter_code
_entity_poly.pdbx_strand_id
1 'polypeptide(L)'
;MIVLVEARAAPRLRTVEGLWRTTSRTRPGRMTDFIRSDGLLPSAEIDEIIVNAPIVLVAFQEGAATAPLESRPHLSDWLDRFNAQSGEAV
;
A
#
# COMPACT_ATOMS: atom_id res chain seq x y z
N MET A 1 2.32 0.51 5.41
CA MET A 1 1.60 0.10 4.18
C MET A 1 0.83 1.23 3.49
N ILE A 2 0.09 2.10 4.21
CA ILE A 2 -0.83 3.07 3.58
C ILE A 2 -0.15 4.03 2.57
N VAL A 3 0.98 4.64 2.94
CA VAL A 3 1.73 5.56 2.04
C VAL A 3 2.13 4.85 0.74
N LEU A 4 2.59 3.60 0.82
CA LEU A 4 2.95 2.78 -0.35
C LEU A 4 1.73 2.51 -1.25
N VAL A 5 0.58 2.20 -0.66
CA VAL A 5 -0.66 1.94 -1.41
C VAL A 5 -1.15 3.20 -2.12
N GLU A 6 -1.17 4.35 -1.44
CA GLU A 6 -1.54 5.63 -2.06
C GLU A 6 -0.56 6.06 -3.16
N ALA A 7 0.75 5.88 -2.95
CA ALA A 7 1.76 6.19 -3.96
C ALA A 7 1.58 5.36 -5.23
N ARG A 8 1.27 4.05 -5.10
CA ARG A 8 0.97 3.17 -6.23
C ARG A 8 -0.35 3.51 -6.93
N ALA A 9 -1.34 3.95 -6.16
CA ALA A 9 -2.65 4.35 -6.69
C ALA A 9 -2.63 5.73 -7.35
N ALA A 10 -1.67 6.60 -7.02
CA ALA A 10 -1.63 8.01 -7.43
C ALA A 10 -1.90 8.26 -8.93
N PRO A 11 -1.35 7.48 -9.90
CA PRO A 11 -1.63 7.71 -11.33
C PRO A 11 -3.10 7.48 -11.73
N ARG A 12 -3.87 6.76 -10.90
CA ARG A 12 -5.27 6.37 -11.18
C ARG A 12 -6.26 6.90 -10.14
N LEU A 13 -5.78 7.47 -9.03
CA LEU A 13 -6.61 7.97 -7.94
C LEU A 13 -7.32 9.26 -8.37
N ARG A 14 -8.64 9.19 -8.58
CA ARG A 14 -9.44 10.33 -9.03
C ARG A 14 -10.09 11.12 -7.90
N THR A 15 -10.36 10.47 -6.78
CA THR A 15 -11.01 11.07 -5.62
C THR A 15 -10.47 10.42 -4.34
N VAL A 16 -10.47 11.21 -3.26
CA VAL A 16 -10.14 10.79 -1.89
C VAL A 16 -11.41 10.50 -1.07
N GLU A 17 -12.57 10.59 -1.70
CA GLU A 17 -13.86 10.25 -1.10
C GLU A 17 -13.88 8.77 -0.69
N GLY A 18 -14.35 8.49 0.53
CA GLY A 18 -14.40 7.14 1.09
C GLY A 18 -13.12 6.67 1.80
N LEU A 19 -12.03 7.45 1.80
CA LEU A 19 -10.83 7.13 2.60
C LEU A 19 -11.09 7.18 4.12
N TRP A 20 -12.14 7.87 4.53
CA TRP A 20 -12.51 8.08 5.92
C TRP A 20 -13.89 7.52 6.19
N ARG A 21 -14.08 6.94 7.38
CA ARG A 21 -15.41 6.48 7.82
C ARG A 21 -16.34 7.69 7.94
N THR A 22 -17.64 7.46 7.74
CA THR A 22 -18.66 8.51 7.93
C THR A 22 -18.61 9.12 9.33
N THR A 23 -18.25 8.32 10.34
CA THR A 23 -18.11 8.72 11.75
C THR A 23 -16.77 9.38 12.09
N SER A 24 -15.83 9.49 11.14
CA SER A 24 -14.55 10.18 11.37
C SER A 24 -14.80 11.68 11.60
N ARG A 25 -14.38 12.17 12.78
CA ARG A 25 -14.50 13.58 13.20
C ARG A 25 -13.70 14.53 12.32
N THR A 26 -12.55 14.07 11.83
CA THR A 26 -11.69 14.79 10.88
C THR A 26 -11.50 13.96 9.63
N ARG A 27 -11.50 14.63 8.47
CA ARG A 27 -11.32 14.02 7.14
C ARG A 27 -10.27 14.82 6.38
N PRO A 28 -8.99 14.68 6.74
CA PRO A 28 -7.90 15.54 6.25
C PRO A 28 -7.54 15.35 4.77
N GLY A 29 -8.36 14.66 3.97
CA GLY A 29 -8.09 14.40 2.56
C GLY A 29 -7.28 13.12 2.37
N ARG A 30 -6.08 13.21 1.79
CA ARG A 30 -5.20 12.05 1.55
C ARG A 30 -4.65 11.53 2.88
N MET A 31 -4.51 10.21 3.00
CA MET A 31 -3.98 9.63 4.24
C MET A 31 -2.48 9.94 4.38
N THR A 32 -1.75 10.01 3.27
CA THR A 32 -0.33 10.37 3.22
C THR A 32 -0.07 11.77 3.74
N ASP A 33 -0.93 12.74 3.42
CA ASP A 33 -0.81 14.11 3.93
C ASP A 33 -1.02 14.15 5.45
N PHE A 34 -2.02 13.41 5.94
CA PHE A 34 -2.27 13.26 7.37
C PHE A 34 -1.07 12.63 8.11
N ILE A 35 -0.55 11.51 7.59
CA ILE A 35 0.63 10.81 8.14
C ILE A 35 1.83 11.76 8.23
N ARG A 36 2.05 12.59 7.19
CA ARG A 36 3.12 13.61 7.20
C ARG A 36 2.86 14.68 8.25
N SER A 37 1.66 15.26 8.28
CA SER A 37 1.34 16.39 9.17
C SER A 37 1.36 16.02 10.65
N ASP A 38 0.96 14.80 10.97
CA ASP A 38 0.88 14.29 12.34
C ASP A 38 2.20 13.63 12.78
N GLY A 39 3.21 13.60 11.90
CA GLY A 39 4.54 13.05 12.20
C GLY A 39 4.55 11.55 12.43
N LEU A 40 3.57 10.81 11.90
CA LEU A 40 3.45 9.35 12.07
C LEU A 40 4.51 8.58 11.28
N LEU A 41 5.18 9.25 10.33
CA LEU A 41 6.36 8.74 9.62
C LEU A 41 7.31 9.90 9.31
N PRO A 42 8.65 9.69 9.31
CA PRO A 42 9.59 10.71 8.86
C PRO A 42 9.28 11.18 7.44
N SER A 43 9.33 12.50 7.21
CA SER A 43 9.02 13.06 5.89
C SER A 43 9.94 12.52 4.78
N ALA A 44 11.23 12.31 5.09
CA ALA A 44 12.18 11.72 4.15
C ALA A 44 11.78 10.30 3.73
N GLU A 45 11.29 9.49 4.68
CA GLU A 45 10.81 8.14 4.38
C GLU A 45 9.53 8.17 3.52
N ILE A 46 8.62 9.10 3.77
CA ILE A 46 7.44 9.32 2.91
C ILE A 46 7.87 9.68 1.49
N ASP A 47 8.84 10.59 1.34
CA ASP A 47 9.37 11.03 0.05
C ASP A 47 10.03 9.86 -0.71
N GLU A 48 10.85 9.05 -0.02
CA GLU A 48 11.45 7.84 -0.58
C GLU A 48 10.39 6.84 -1.06
N ILE A 49 9.34 6.60 -0.27
CA ILE A 49 8.25 5.70 -0.68
C ILE A 49 7.54 6.23 -1.93
N ILE A 50 7.21 7.53 -1.96
CA ILE A 50 6.50 8.14 -3.09
C ILE A 50 7.32 8.02 -4.38
N VAL A 51 8.63 8.31 -4.31
CA VAL A 51 9.54 8.25 -5.46
C VAL A 51 9.71 6.82 -5.98
N ASN A 52 9.90 5.86 -5.08
CA ASN A 52 10.28 4.50 -5.47
C ASN A 52 9.08 3.57 -5.74
N ALA A 53 7.91 3.84 -5.16
CA ALA A 53 6.76 2.94 -5.23
C ALA A 53 6.31 2.56 -6.65
N PRO A 54 6.26 3.48 -7.64
CA PRO A 54 5.88 3.11 -9.01
C PRO A 54 6.90 2.18 -9.66
N ILE A 55 8.20 2.44 -9.52
CA ILE A 55 9.29 1.66 -10.12
C ILE A 55 9.30 0.25 -9.51
N VAL A 56 9.24 0.17 -8.18
CA VAL A 56 9.19 -1.11 -7.46
C VAL A 56 7.96 -1.93 -7.83
N LEU A 57 6.81 -1.27 -8.08
CA LEU A 57 5.60 -1.98 -8.51
C LEU A 57 5.77 -2.62 -9.90
N VAL A 58 6.36 -1.89 -10.86
CA VAL A 58 6.61 -2.43 -12.20
C VAL A 58 7.58 -3.62 -12.12
N ALA A 59 8.70 -3.47 -11.43
CA ALA A 59 9.68 -4.55 -11.27
C ALA A 59 9.06 -5.80 -10.60
N PHE A 60 8.21 -5.61 -9.59
CA PHE A 60 7.45 -6.70 -8.98
C PHE A 60 6.51 -7.38 -9.97
N GLN A 61 5.78 -6.61 -10.77
CA GLN A 61 4.85 -7.15 -11.78
C GLN A 61 5.58 -7.92 -12.88
N GLU A 62 6.75 -7.44 -13.33
CA GLU A 62 7.59 -8.12 -14.30
C GLU A 62 8.09 -9.46 -13.76
N GLY A 63 8.62 -9.50 -12.53
CA GLY A 63 9.01 -10.75 -11.89
C GLY A 63 7.82 -11.71 -11.71
N ALA A 64 6.67 -11.20 -11.25
CA ALA A 64 5.46 -12.00 -11.10
C ALA A 64 4.94 -12.55 -12.45
N ALA A 65 5.11 -11.82 -13.54
CA ALA A 65 4.71 -12.25 -14.88
C ALA A 65 5.53 -13.45 -15.38
N THR A 66 6.77 -13.63 -14.92
CA THR A 66 7.60 -14.80 -15.25
C THR A 66 7.18 -16.08 -14.52
N ALA A 67 6.39 -15.98 -13.45
CA ALA A 67 5.96 -17.14 -12.68
C ALA A 67 4.90 -17.96 -13.46
N PRO A 68 5.15 -19.26 -13.73
CA PRO A 68 4.18 -20.14 -14.37
C PRO A 68 2.87 -20.20 -13.58
N LEU A 69 1.72 -20.28 -14.25
CA LEU A 69 0.41 -20.24 -13.60
C LEU A 69 0.23 -21.40 -12.61
N GLU A 70 0.71 -22.58 -12.98
CA GLU A 70 0.68 -23.81 -12.19
C GLU A 70 1.50 -23.72 -10.88
N SER A 71 2.44 -22.78 -10.80
CA SER A 71 3.27 -22.56 -9.62
C SER A 71 2.71 -21.49 -8.68
N ARG A 72 1.62 -20.82 -9.07
CA ARG A 72 1.03 -19.74 -8.27
C ARG A 72 0.22 -20.34 -7.13
N PRO A 73 0.52 -19.97 -5.88
CA PRO A 73 -0.23 -20.46 -4.72
C PRO A 73 -1.68 -19.98 -4.81
N HIS A 74 -2.61 -20.75 -4.21
CA HIS A 74 -3.95 -20.21 -3.97
C HIS A 74 -3.85 -18.97 -3.09
N LEU A 75 -4.78 -18.03 -3.29
CA LEU A 75 -4.79 -16.78 -2.54
C LEU A 75 -4.89 -17.03 -1.03
N SER A 76 -5.62 -18.07 -0.60
CA SER A 76 -5.68 -18.52 0.79
C SER A 76 -4.30 -18.83 1.35
N ASP A 77 -3.54 -19.69 0.67
CA ASP A 77 -2.23 -20.17 1.13
C ASP A 77 -1.19 -19.04 1.10
N TRP A 78 -1.38 -18.05 0.22
CA TRP A 78 -0.59 -16.85 0.23
C TRP A 78 -0.93 -15.94 1.42
N LEU A 79 -2.22 -15.71 1.70
CA LEU A 79 -2.66 -14.92 2.85
C LEU A 79 -2.19 -15.52 4.17
N ASP A 80 -2.28 -16.84 4.32
CA ASP A 80 -1.83 -17.55 5.52
C ASP A 80 -0.33 -17.32 5.78
N ARG A 81 0.50 -17.45 4.74
CA ARG A 81 1.95 -17.20 4.83
C ARG A 81 2.26 -15.73 5.11
N PHE A 82 1.52 -14.81 4.49
CA PHE A 82 1.70 -13.38 4.71
C PHE A 82 1.38 -12.97 6.15
N ASN A 83 0.25 -13.43 6.69
CA ASN A 83 -0.15 -13.15 8.07
C ASN A 83 0.83 -13.76 9.08
N ALA A 84 1.29 -15.00 8.82
CA ALA A 84 2.29 -15.65 9.65
C ALA A 84 3.63 -14.89 9.71
N GLN A 85 4.04 -14.23 8.62
CA GLN A 85 5.24 -13.39 8.59
C GLN A 85 5.04 -12.01 9.24
N SER A 86 3.79 -11.54 9.32
CA SER A 86 3.43 -10.22 9.85
C SER A 86 3.27 -10.21 11.38
N GLY A 87 3.29 -11.37 12.04
CA GLY A 87 3.10 -11.50 13.49
C GLY A 87 1.65 -11.30 13.96
N GLU A 88 0.70 -11.12 13.03
CA GLU A 88 -0.73 -11.11 13.33
C GLU A 88 -1.27 -12.53 13.16
N ALA A 89 -1.49 -13.22 14.28
CA ALA A 89 -2.29 -14.43 14.29
C ALA A 89 -3.74 -14.06 13.92
N VAL A 90 -4.26 -14.70 12.87
CA VAL A 90 -5.70 -14.67 12.52
C VAL A 90 -6.48 -15.53 13.49
#